data_AF-A0A0J1R623-F1
#
_entry.id   AF-A0A0J1R623-F1
#
_cell.length_a   1.000
_cell.length_b   1.000
_cell.length_c   1.000
_cell.angle_alpha   90.00
_cell.angle_beta   90.00
_cell.angle_gamma   90.00
#
_symmetry.space_group_name_H-M   'P 1'
#
loop_
_entity.id
_entity.type
_entity.pdbx_description
1 polymer ?
#
loop_
_entity_poly.entity_id
_entity_poly.type
_entity_poly.pdbx_seq_one_letter_code
_entity_poly.pdbx_strand_id
1 'polypeptide(L)'
;MQRRQFLKNSVLLSAAGLVGPAVISQTVHAAEPSVAPVARRRFVLSQTYKLNPPKGSHGVVKLWIPLPVDTAFQQMMALAFSGNYKQAYVTTNNTYGAKTLFATWPDSQGELLINVDIDIETADWEPLKQDALKTWQAPEQIIYPLDVKPYLLPTAHTPVDGLVLETARKITGNEQDPLKKARLIYEWVSSHMERDNDVIGCGTGDVAEI
;
A
#
# COMPACT_ATOMS: atom_id res chain seq x y z
N MET A 1 -13.23 32.68 -6.03
CA MET A 1 -12.63 33.67 -5.09
C MET A 1 -11.15 33.37 -4.94
N GLN A 2 -10.30 34.28 -5.41
CA GLN A 2 -8.85 34.15 -5.44
C GLN A 2 -8.24 34.69 -4.13
N ARG A 3 -7.55 33.83 -3.37
CA ARG A 3 -6.85 34.20 -2.12
C ARG A 3 -5.40 34.56 -2.41
N ARG A 4 -5.16 35.78 -2.91
CA ARG A 4 -3.85 36.44 -2.92
C ARG A 4 -4.06 37.94 -2.78
N GLN A 5 -4.00 38.46 -1.54
CA GLN A 5 -3.66 39.85 -1.18
C GLN A 5 -4.02 40.14 0.30
N PHE A 6 -3.32 39.51 1.23
CA PHE A 6 -3.40 39.79 2.66
C PHE A 6 -2.07 39.31 3.25
N LEU A 7 -1.09 40.09 3.69
CA LEU A 7 -1.01 41.50 4.05
C LEU A 7 0.37 42.01 3.59
N LYS A 8 0.35 43.14 2.89
CA LYS A 8 1.47 44.09 2.89
C LYS A 8 1.22 45.05 4.05
N ASN A 9 2.30 45.55 4.65
CA ASN A 9 2.41 46.72 5.53
C ASN A 9 2.53 46.43 7.04
N SER A 10 3.77 46.52 7.54
CA SER A 10 4.06 47.17 8.83
C SER A 10 5.48 47.74 8.77
N VAL A 11 5.58 49.06 8.58
CA VAL A 11 6.80 49.86 8.78
C VAL A 11 6.59 50.63 10.08
N LEU A 12 7.52 50.54 11.02
CA LEU A 12 7.70 51.58 12.05
C LEU A 12 9.19 51.77 12.36
N LEU A 13 9.58 53.04 12.36
CA LEU A 13 10.90 53.63 12.62
C LEU A 13 11.31 53.51 14.09
N SER A 14 12.62 53.35 14.32
CA SER A 14 13.32 53.89 15.50
C SER A 14 14.73 54.33 15.10
N ALA A 15 15.08 55.57 15.42
CA ALA A 15 16.36 56.21 15.11
C ALA A 15 17.33 56.19 16.30
N ALA A 16 18.62 56.39 15.96
CA ALA A 16 19.75 56.85 16.75
C ALA A 16 20.53 55.85 17.64
N GLY A 17 21.84 55.75 17.33
CA GLY A 17 22.86 55.09 18.16
C GLY A 17 24.09 54.68 17.35
N LEU A 18 25.01 55.61 17.06
CA LEU A 18 26.32 55.31 16.45
C LEU A 18 27.25 54.64 17.46
N VAL A 19 27.41 53.32 17.34
CA VAL A 19 28.54 52.57 17.92
C VAL A 19 28.97 51.55 16.87
N GLY A 20 30.20 51.65 16.38
CA GLY A 20 30.69 50.86 15.25
C GLY A 20 30.80 49.36 15.56
N PRO A 21 30.49 48.45 14.62
CA PRO A 21 30.70 47.04 14.84
C PRO A 21 31.97 46.54 14.15
N ALA A 22 32.81 45.83 14.91
CA ALA A 22 33.76 44.87 14.35
C ALA A 22 32.98 43.79 13.59
N VAL A 23 33.30 43.59 12.32
CA VAL A 23 32.63 42.60 11.47
C VAL A 23 33.21 41.23 11.77
N ILE A 24 32.61 40.51 12.73
CA ILE A 24 32.83 39.08 12.88
C ILE A 24 31.97 38.39 11.82
N SER A 25 32.60 37.93 10.74
CA SER A 25 31.93 37.07 9.76
C SER A 25 31.64 35.72 10.41
N GLN A 26 30.44 35.55 10.96
CA GLN A 26 29.91 34.24 11.30
C GLN A 26 29.30 33.65 10.03
N THR A 27 29.92 32.60 9.51
CA THR A 27 29.29 31.74 8.51
C THR A 27 28.14 31.01 9.18
N VAL A 28 26.94 31.58 9.10
CA VAL A 28 25.72 30.85 9.45
C VAL A 28 25.55 29.74 8.41
N HIS A 29 25.95 28.52 8.75
CA HIS A 29 25.47 27.35 8.03
C HIS A 29 23.95 27.35 8.18
N ALA A 30 23.24 27.57 7.07
CA ALA A 30 21.81 27.37 7.04
C ALA A 30 21.55 25.93 7.47
N ALA A 31 20.87 25.75 8.61
CA ALA A 31 20.39 24.45 9.01
C ALA A 31 19.56 23.88 7.87
N GLU A 32 19.86 22.66 7.44
CA GLU A 32 19.05 21.97 6.44
C GLU A 32 17.59 21.97 6.93
N PRO A 33 16.62 22.25 6.03
CA PRO A 33 15.22 22.27 6.43
C PRO A 33 14.84 20.91 7.00
N SER A 34 14.56 20.89 8.30
CA SER A 34 13.99 19.74 8.99
C SER A 34 12.69 19.37 8.29
N VAL A 35 12.64 18.17 7.71
CA VAL A 35 11.42 17.65 7.08
C VAL A 35 10.36 17.60 8.17
N ALA A 36 9.28 18.36 7.99
CA ALA A 36 8.17 18.37 8.93
C ALA A 36 7.70 16.92 9.19
N PRO A 37 7.40 16.54 10.44
CA PRO A 37 6.98 15.18 10.75
C PRO A 37 5.75 14.81 9.92
N VAL A 38 5.81 13.65 9.26
CA VAL A 38 4.69 13.16 8.43
C VAL A 38 3.49 12.99 9.35
N ALA A 39 2.41 13.71 9.06
CA ALA A 39 1.19 13.63 9.85
C ALA A 39 0.62 12.21 9.81
N ARG A 40 0.44 11.61 10.98
CA ARG A 40 -0.13 10.26 11.13
C ARG A 40 -1.59 10.34 11.59
N ARG A 41 -2.40 9.41 11.11
CA ARG A 41 -3.83 9.27 11.42
C ARG A 41 -4.05 7.89 12.02
N ARG A 42 -4.85 7.82 13.07
CA ARG A 42 -5.17 6.56 13.75
C ARG A 42 -6.61 6.15 13.47
N PHE A 43 -6.82 4.87 13.17
CA PHE A 43 -8.12 4.28 12.89
C PHE A 43 -8.28 2.99 13.67
N VAL A 44 -9.51 2.67 14.06
CA VAL A 44 -9.88 1.35 14.54
C VAL A 44 -10.76 0.69 13.49
N LEU A 45 -10.28 -0.41 12.92
CA LEU A 45 -11.03 -1.24 11.99
C LEU A 45 -11.72 -2.37 12.76
N SER A 46 -13.00 -2.18 13.07
CA SER A 46 -13.85 -3.16 13.72
C SER A 46 -14.57 -4.04 12.70
N GLN A 47 -14.40 -5.35 12.83
CA GLN A 47 -14.90 -6.34 11.89
C GLN A 47 -15.60 -7.47 12.65
N THR A 48 -16.79 -7.87 12.19
CA THR A 48 -17.51 -9.02 12.72
C THR A 48 -17.67 -10.05 11.61
N TYR A 49 -17.15 -11.24 11.87
CA TYR A 49 -17.26 -12.39 10.97
C TYR A 49 -18.26 -13.38 11.56
N LYS A 50 -19.42 -13.48 10.91
CA LYS A 50 -20.43 -14.52 11.15
C LYS A 50 -20.40 -15.48 9.98
N LEU A 51 -19.85 -16.67 10.20
CA LEU A 51 -19.68 -17.64 9.12
C LEU A 51 -20.94 -18.49 8.97
N ASN A 52 -21.40 -18.63 7.72
CA ASN A 52 -22.45 -19.56 7.33
C ASN A 52 -21.80 -20.65 6.48
N PRO A 53 -21.47 -21.82 7.04
CA PRO A 53 -20.89 -22.91 6.27
C PRO A 53 -21.85 -23.34 5.14
N PRO A 54 -21.32 -23.72 3.97
CA PRO A 54 -22.15 -24.24 2.88
C PRO A 54 -23.03 -25.40 3.35
N LYS A 55 -24.25 -25.47 2.82
CA LYS A 55 -25.22 -26.52 3.19
C LYS A 55 -24.60 -27.90 2.97
N GLY A 56 -24.67 -28.77 3.99
CA GLY A 56 -24.08 -30.12 3.96
C GLY A 56 -22.59 -30.17 4.29
N SER A 57 -21.96 -29.05 4.66
CA SER A 57 -20.61 -29.06 5.22
C SER A 57 -20.58 -29.65 6.62
N HIS A 58 -19.62 -30.52 6.89
CA HIS A 58 -19.37 -31.14 8.19
C HIS A 58 -17.90 -30.97 8.60
N GLY A 59 -17.65 -30.88 9.91
CA GLY A 59 -16.30 -30.90 10.48
C GLY A 59 -15.67 -29.51 10.68
N VAL A 60 -14.34 -29.48 10.70
CA VAL A 60 -13.57 -28.31 11.15
C VAL A 60 -13.73 -27.13 10.20
N VAL A 61 -14.12 -25.98 10.74
CA VAL A 61 -14.13 -24.70 10.02
C VAL A 61 -12.84 -23.96 10.29
N LYS A 62 -12.25 -23.38 9.24
CA LYS A 62 -11.01 -22.61 9.29
C LYS A 62 -11.24 -21.26 8.62
N LEU A 63 -10.79 -20.20 9.26
CA LEU A 63 -10.88 -18.83 8.75
C LEU A 63 -9.49 -18.18 8.80
N TRP A 64 -9.12 -17.50 7.72
CA TRP A 64 -7.93 -16.66 7.63
C TRP A 64 -8.39 -15.22 7.42
N ILE A 65 -8.15 -14.37 8.42
CA ILE A 65 -8.47 -12.93 8.34
C ILE A 65 -7.17 -12.19 8.02
N PRO A 66 -7.07 -11.49 6.88
CA PRO A 66 -5.87 -10.73 6.56
C PRO A 66 -5.66 -9.60 7.57
N LEU A 67 -4.42 -9.44 8.01
CA LEU A 67 -4.01 -8.35 8.88
C LEU A 67 -3.16 -7.34 8.10
N PRO A 68 -3.27 -6.04 8.41
CA PRO A 68 -2.43 -5.02 7.81
C PRO A 68 -0.94 -5.34 7.93
N VAL A 69 -0.20 -5.11 6.84
CA VAL A 69 1.26 -5.18 6.83
C VAL A 69 1.84 -3.87 7.38
N ASP A 70 2.96 -4.00 8.11
CA ASP A 70 3.70 -2.87 8.65
C ASP A 70 4.65 -2.33 7.57
N THR A 71 4.57 -1.04 7.28
CA THR A 71 5.33 -0.32 6.25
C THR A 71 5.73 1.07 6.76
N ALA A 72 6.52 1.82 6.00
CA ALA A 72 6.88 3.19 6.37
C ALA A 72 5.65 4.11 6.61
N PHE A 73 4.55 3.85 5.92
CA PHE A 73 3.34 4.67 5.91
C PHE A 73 2.11 4.01 6.56
N GLN A 74 2.25 2.81 7.11
CA GLN A 74 1.17 2.11 7.81
C GLN A 74 1.76 1.19 8.90
N GLN A 75 1.18 1.20 10.09
CA GLN A 75 1.59 0.34 11.21
C GLN A 75 0.35 -0.22 11.91
N MET A 76 0.36 -1.52 12.22
CA MET A 76 -0.64 -2.13 13.09
C MET A 76 -0.22 -1.92 14.55
N MET A 77 -0.98 -1.12 15.28
CA MET A 77 -0.64 -0.70 16.65
C MET A 77 -1.14 -1.71 17.69
N ALA A 78 -2.31 -2.28 17.46
CA ALA A 78 -2.91 -3.28 18.33
C ALA A 78 -3.88 -4.19 17.55
N LEU A 79 -4.08 -5.38 18.08
CA LEU A 79 -5.05 -6.35 17.60
C LEU A 79 -5.79 -6.92 18.81
N ALA A 80 -7.10 -6.80 18.82
CA ALA A 80 -7.97 -7.46 19.78
C ALA A 80 -8.98 -8.32 19.03
N PHE A 81 -9.25 -9.52 19.53
CA PHE A 81 -10.29 -10.38 18.97
C PHE A 81 -10.98 -11.21 20.05
N SER A 82 -12.25 -11.51 19.81
CA SER A 82 -13.10 -12.29 20.70
C SER A 82 -14.11 -13.10 19.89
N GLY A 83 -14.62 -14.19 20.43
CA GLY A 83 -15.55 -15.05 19.71
C GLY A 83 -15.63 -16.44 20.32
N ASN A 84 -16.28 -17.35 19.61
CA ASN A 84 -16.47 -18.74 20.04
C ASN A 84 -15.58 -19.74 19.28
N TYR A 85 -14.41 -19.29 18.82
CA TYR A 85 -13.40 -20.12 18.18
C TYR A 85 -12.75 -21.09 19.19
N LYS A 86 -12.23 -22.21 18.69
CA LYS A 86 -11.42 -23.17 19.47
C LYS A 86 -9.96 -22.71 19.59
N GLN A 87 -9.39 -22.23 18.49
CA GLN A 87 -8.03 -21.69 18.44
C GLN A 87 -8.04 -20.45 17.55
N ALA A 88 -7.31 -19.42 17.97
CA ALA A 88 -7.01 -18.28 17.12
C ALA A 88 -5.59 -17.76 17.40
N TYR A 89 -4.82 -17.48 16.36
CA TYR A 89 -3.45 -16.96 16.47
C TYR A 89 -3.03 -16.23 15.20
N VAL A 90 -2.08 -15.30 15.34
CA VAL A 90 -1.48 -14.60 14.21
C VAL A 90 -0.40 -15.49 13.57
N THR A 91 -0.40 -15.59 12.25
CA THR A 91 0.58 -16.37 11.50
C THR A 91 0.88 -15.76 10.14
N THR A 92 2.11 -15.99 9.67
CA THR A 92 2.59 -15.72 8.31
C THR A 92 2.90 -17.01 7.56
N ASN A 93 2.46 -18.17 8.08
CA ASN A 93 2.75 -19.49 7.51
C ASN A 93 1.88 -19.78 6.26
N ASN A 94 2.10 -19.00 5.22
CA ASN A 94 1.57 -19.19 3.87
C ASN A 94 2.66 -18.88 2.85
N THR A 95 2.45 -19.31 1.60
CA THR A 95 3.43 -19.22 0.51
C THR A 95 4.02 -17.81 0.33
N TYR A 96 3.24 -16.77 0.60
CA TYR A 96 3.63 -15.37 0.36
C TYR A 96 3.93 -14.60 1.66
N GLY A 97 3.96 -15.26 2.82
CA GLY A 97 4.26 -14.63 4.10
C GLY A 97 3.20 -13.62 4.58
N ALA A 98 1.98 -13.63 4.02
CA ALA A 98 0.93 -12.67 4.37
C ALA A 98 0.55 -12.81 5.85
N LYS A 99 0.51 -11.70 6.60
CA LYS A 99 0.11 -11.71 8.00
C LYS A 99 -1.40 -11.96 8.11
N THR A 100 -1.79 -13.00 8.83
CA THR A 100 -3.20 -13.38 9.00
C THR A 100 -3.51 -13.72 10.46
N LEU A 101 -4.73 -13.41 10.91
CA LEU A 101 -5.33 -14.02 12.09
C LEU A 101 -6.03 -15.30 11.62
N PHE A 102 -5.47 -16.44 12.00
CA PHE A 102 -6.05 -17.75 11.72
C PHE A 102 -6.95 -18.18 12.87
N ALA A 103 -8.19 -18.59 12.60
CA ALA A 103 -9.15 -19.07 13.58
C ALA A 103 -9.78 -20.41 13.17
N THR A 104 -10.13 -21.24 14.13
CA THR A 104 -10.76 -22.56 13.89
C THR A 104 -11.96 -22.83 14.79
N TRP A 105 -12.90 -23.60 14.27
CA TRP A 105 -13.98 -24.24 15.00
C TRP A 105 -13.96 -25.75 14.75
N PRO A 106 -14.23 -26.58 15.76
CA PRO A 106 -14.14 -28.03 15.61
C PRO A 106 -15.28 -28.61 14.76
N ASP A 107 -16.39 -27.87 14.65
CA ASP A 107 -17.61 -28.26 13.95
C ASP A 107 -18.16 -27.06 13.17
N SER A 108 -18.83 -27.35 12.06
CA SER A 108 -19.56 -26.41 11.20
C SER A 108 -20.98 -26.14 11.69
N GLN A 109 -21.46 -26.88 12.68
CA GLN A 109 -22.77 -26.67 13.30
C GLN A 109 -22.71 -25.59 14.38
N GLY A 110 -23.79 -24.80 14.48
CA GLY A 110 -23.95 -23.75 15.48
C GLY A 110 -23.45 -22.39 15.01
N GLU A 111 -23.39 -21.44 15.95
CA GLU A 111 -22.88 -20.09 15.67
C GLU A 111 -21.36 -20.14 15.46
N LEU A 112 -20.86 -19.49 14.43
CA LEU A 112 -19.44 -19.34 14.15
C LEU A 112 -19.12 -17.85 14.07
N LEU A 113 -18.60 -17.30 15.17
CA LEU A 113 -18.46 -15.87 15.37
C LEU A 113 -17.05 -15.51 15.83
N ILE A 114 -16.45 -14.54 15.15
CA ILE A 114 -15.27 -13.82 15.64
C ILE A 114 -15.42 -12.32 15.36
N ASN A 115 -15.17 -11.51 16.38
CA ASN A 115 -15.04 -10.06 16.31
C ASN A 115 -13.56 -9.71 16.36
N VAL A 116 -13.14 -8.77 15.53
CA VAL A 116 -11.74 -8.35 15.39
C VAL A 116 -11.69 -6.83 15.33
N ASP A 117 -10.94 -6.23 16.24
CA ASP A 117 -10.60 -4.82 16.24
C ASP A 117 -9.11 -4.67 15.93
N ILE A 118 -8.81 -3.93 14.87
CA ILE A 118 -7.44 -3.63 14.45
C ILE A 118 -7.19 -2.14 14.60
N ASP A 119 -6.30 -1.77 15.50
CA ASP A 119 -5.82 -0.41 15.64
C ASP A 119 -4.69 -0.19 14.64
N ILE A 120 -4.87 0.75 13.73
CA ILE A 120 -3.90 1.06 12.69
C ILE A 120 -3.56 2.54 12.71
N GLU A 121 -2.28 2.81 12.48
CA GLU A 121 -1.79 4.15 12.21
C GLU A 121 -1.35 4.23 10.75
N THR A 122 -1.82 5.24 10.02
CA THR A 122 -1.44 5.48 8.62
C THR A 122 -0.88 6.87 8.44
N ALA A 123 -0.06 7.03 7.41
CA ALA A 123 0.50 8.29 6.95
C ALA A 123 0.29 8.38 5.43
N ASP A 124 0.17 9.61 4.91
CA ASP A 124 0.09 9.78 3.47
C ASP A 124 1.41 9.33 2.81
N TRP A 125 1.32 8.39 1.88
CA TRP A 125 2.45 7.98 1.04
C TRP A 125 2.39 8.75 -0.28
N GLU A 126 3.26 9.73 -0.44
CA GLU A 126 3.25 10.63 -1.60
C GLU A 126 4.59 10.60 -2.37
N PRO A 127 4.93 9.48 -3.05
CA PRO A 127 6.19 9.35 -3.79
C PRO A 127 6.48 10.49 -4.77
N LEU A 128 5.43 11.05 -5.39
CA LEU A 128 5.57 12.16 -6.32
C LEU A 128 5.99 13.46 -5.64
N LYS A 129 5.44 13.78 -4.46
CA LYS A 129 5.87 14.96 -3.70
C LYS A 129 7.27 14.81 -3.12
N GLN A 130 7.70 13.56 -2.94
CA GLN A 130 9.03 13.20 -2.47
C GLN A 130 10.05 13.09 -3.59
N ASP A 131 9.69 13.44 -4.84
CA ASP A 131 10.57 13.32 -6.00
C ASP A 131 11.19 11.91 -6.10
N ALA A 132 10.45 10.86 -5.72
CA ALA A 132 11.00 9.51 -5.49
C ALA A 132 11.67 8.88 -6.74
N LEU A 133 11.37 9.41 -7.92
CA LEU A 133 11.92 8.95 -9.20
C LEU A 133 12.89 9.96 -9.82
N LYS A 134 13.21 11.07 -9.15
CA LYS A 134 14.08 12.13 -9.70
C LYS A 134 15.46 11.64 -10.08
N THR A 135 15.97 10.64 -9.36
CA THR A 135 17.27 10.01 -9.61
C THR A 135 17.15 8.64 -10.29
N TRP A 136 15.95 8.26 -10.76
CA TRP A 136 15.76 6.99 -11.46
C TRP A 136 16.59 6.95 -12.73
N GLN A 137 17.31 5.84 -12.91
CA GLN A 137 17.97 5.49 -14.15
C GLN A 137 17.65 4.02 -14.43
N ALA A 138 17.33 3.71 -15.69
CA ALA A 138 17.12 2.35 -16.10
C ALA A 138 18.40 1.53 -15.83
N PRO A 139 18.30 0.38 -15.15
CA PRO A 139 19.49 -0.44 -14.89
C PRO A 139 20.02 -1.05 -16.19
N GLU A 140 21.35 -1.08 -16.35
CA GLU A 140 21.99 -1.80 -17.47
C GLU A 140 21.72 -3.31 -17.40
N GLN A 141 21.69 -3.86 -16.18
CA GLN A 141 21.33 -5.24 -15.90
C GLN A 141 20.28 -5.30 -14.79
N ILE A 142 19.19 -6.01 -15.05
CA ILE A 142 18.12 -6.20 -14.06
C ILE A 142 18.51 -7.35 -13.12
N ILE A 143 18.70 -7.02 -11.84
CA ILE A 143 18.97 -7.99 -10.79
C ILE A 143 17.85 -7.87 -9.75
N TYR A 144 16.99 -8.89 -9.70
CA TYR A 144 15.91 -8.94 -8.72
C TYR A 144 16.38 -9.51 -7.38
N PRO A 145 16.04 -8.86 -6.25
CA PRO A 145 16.21 -9.42 -4.91
C PRO A 145 15.58 -10.80 -4.76
N LEU A 146 16.11 -11.64 -3.85
CA LEU A 146 15.65 -13.02 -3.66
C LEU A 146 14.18 -13.10 -3.24
N ASP A 147 13.72 -12.15 -2.43
CA ASP A 147 12.34 -11.98 -1.99
C ASP A 147 11.40 -11.54 -3.12
N VAL A 148 11.92 -10.96 -4.20
CA VAL A 148 11.13 -10.58 -5.39
C VAL A 148 10.96 -11.74 -6.37
N LYS A 149 11.94 -12.64 -6.46
CA LYS A 149 11.94 -13.73 -7.46
C LYS A 149 10.66 -14.57 -7.50
N PRO A 150 10.03 -14.95 -6.37
CA PRO A 150 8.79 -15.70 -6.41
C PRO A 150 7.66 -15.00 -7.16
N TYR A 151 7.63 -13.67 -7.17
CA TYR A 151 6.61 -12.86 -7.84
C TYR A 151 6.84 -12.69 -9.35
N LEU A 152 7.92 -13.26 -9.88
CA LEU A 152 8.18 -13.34 -11.33
C LEU A 152 7.66 -14.64 -11.95
N LEU A 153 7.22 -15.59 -11.12
CA LEU A 153 6.71 -16.88 -11.56
C LEU A 153 5.22 -16.77 -11.94
N PRO A 154 4.75 -17.56 -12.94
CA PRO A 154 3.35 -17.61 -13.28
C PRO A 154 2.50 -18.13 -12.12
N THR A 155 1.26 -17.65 -12.05
CA THR A 155 0.20 -18.28 -11.24
C THR A 155 -0.94 -18.75 -12.15
N ALA A 156 -1.87 -19.53 -11.62
CA ALA A 156 -3.03 -19.99 -12.38
C ALA A 156 -3.85 -18.83 -12.98
N HIS A 157 -3.96 -17.70 -12.27
CA HIS A 157 -4.74 -16.53 -12.69
C HIS A 157 -3.90 -15.45 -13.37
N THR A 158 -2.57 -15.57 -13.31
CA THR A 158 -1.63 -14.62 -13.91
C THR A 158 -0.50 -15.39 -14.62
N PRO A 159 -0.79 -16.11 -15.73
CA PRO A 159 0.25 -16.71 -16.55
C PRO A 159 1.13 -15.62 -17.17
N VAL A 160 2.37 -15.97 -17.50
CA VAL A 160 3.37 -15.06 -18.09
C VAL A 160 3.77 -15.47 -19.51
N ASP A 161 2.97 -16.31 -20.14
CA ASP A 161 3.15 -16.88 -21.46
C ASP A 161 1.88 -16.67 -22.33
N GLY A 162 1.84 -17.33 -23.50
CA GLY A 162 0.69 -17.29 -24.41
C GLY A 162 0.22 -15.88 -24.78
N LEU A 163 -1.10 -15.69 -24.81
CA LEU A 163 -1.75 -14.43 -25.16
C LEU A 163 -1.31 -13.27 -24.24
N VAL A 164 -1.07 -13.54 -22.95
CA VAL A 164 -0.62 -12.53 -22.00
C VAL A 164 0.75 -11.98 -22.40
N LEU A 165 1.70 -12.86 -22.72
CA LEU A 165 3.03 -12.44 -23.18
C LEU A 165 2.98 -11.72 -24.53
N GLU A 166 2.15 -12.19 -25.46
CA GLU A 166 1.97 -11.56 -26.77
C GLU A 166 1.41 -10.13 -26.63
N THR A 167 0.38 -9.96 -25.80
CA THR A 167 -0.23 -8.65 -25.52
C THR A 167 0.74 -7.73 -24.79
N ALA A 168 1.45 -8.22 -23.77
CA ALA A 168 2.48 -7.44 -23.09
C ALA A 168 3.59 -6.95 -24.04
N ARG A 169 4.03 -7.79 -24.99
CA ARG A 169 5.00 -7.42 -26.03
C ARG A 169 4.45 -6.38 -27.00
N LYS A 170 3.18 -6.50 -27.41
CA LYS A 170 2.52 -5.48 -28.26
C LYS A 170 2.46 -4.12 -27.56
N ILE A 171 2.10 -4.10 -26.28
CA ILE A 171 1.99 -2.88 -25.49
C ILE A 171 3.36 -2.22 -25.27
N THR A 172 4.38 -3.02 -24.93
CA THR A 172 5.70 -2.48 -24.55
C THR A 172 6.63 -2.24 -25.74
N GLY A 173 6.41 -2.90 -26.88
CA GLY A 173 7.21 -2.74 -28.10
C GLY A 173 8.70 -2.96 -27.84
N ASN A 174 9.52 -1.99 -28.26
CA ASN A 174 10.98 -2.02 -28.12
C ASN A 174 11.49 -1.28 -26.87
N GLU A 175 10.62 -0.77 -26.00
CA GLU A 175 11.03 -0.13 -24.75
C GLU A 175 11.89 -1.10 -23.93
N GLN A 176 12.89 -0.60 -23.22
CA GLN A 176 13.79 -1.42 -22.38
C GLN A 176 13.76 -1.01 -20.93
N ASP A 177 13.40 0.24 -20.62
CA ASP A 177 13.27 0.74 -19.26
C ASP A 177 12.08 0.05 -18.56
N PRO A 178 12.32 -0.73 -17.49
CA PRO A 178 11.27 -1.45 -16.78
C PRO A 178 10.17 -0.55 -16.23
N LEU A 179 10.52 0.66 -15.77
CA LEU A 179 9.55 1.61 -15.23
C LEU A 179 8.63 2.13 -16.34
N LYS A 180 9.17 2.39 -17.53
CA LYS A 180 8.37 2.80 -18.69
C LYS A 180 7.51 1.65 -19.22
N LYS A 181 8.02 0.41 -19.24
CA LYS A 181 7.21 -0.78 -19.56
C LYS A 181 6.01 -0.92 -18.63
N ALA A 182 6.23 -0.82 -17.33
CA ALA A 182 5.17 -0.88 -16.33
C ALA A 182 4.12 0.23 -16.55
N ARG A 183 4.59 1.45 -16.86
CA ARG A 183 3.71 2.57 -17.20
C ARG A 183 2.87 2.33 -18.46
N LEU A 184 3.48 1.82 -19.54
CA LEU A 184 2.75 1.51 -20.78
C LEU A 184 1.67 0.46 -20.54
N ILE A 185 1.99 -0.59 -19.77
CA ILE A 185 1.00 -1.61 -19.38
C ILE A 185 -0.12 -0.99 -18.55
N TYR A 186 0.20 -0.16 -17.56
CA TYR A 186 -0.79 0.54 -16.73
C TYR A 186 -1.73 1.44 -17.57
N GLU A 187 -1.16 2.26 -18.45
CA GLU A 187 -1.94 3.17 -19.31
C GLU A 187 -2.82 2.40 -20.30
N TRP A 188 -2.33 1.29 -20.84
CA TRP A 188 -3.11 0.40 -21.70
C TRP A 188 -4.29 -0.21 -20.93
N VAL A 189 -4.04 -0.82 -19.76
CA VAL A 189 -5.08 -1.40 -18.90
C VAL A 189 -6.15 -0.35 -18.57
N SER A 190 -5.73 0.83 -18.13
CA SER A 190 -6.63 1.93 -17.74
C SER A 190 -7.54 2.42 -18.89
N SER A 191 -7.06 2.32 -20.13
CA SER A 191 -7.80 2.78 -21.32
C SER A 191 -8.58 1.68 -22.06
N HIS A 192 -8.27 0.41 -21.82
CA HIS A 192 -8.84 -0.73 -22.55
C HIS A 192 -9.70 -1.66 -21.70
N MET A 193 -9.53 -1.64 -20.38
CA MET A 193 -10.32 -2.50 -19.48
C MET A 193 -11.47 -1.72 -18.86
N GLU A 194 -12.66 -2.29 -18.93
CA GLU A 194 -13.86 -1.78 -18.26
C GLU A 194 -14.36 -2.82 -17.25
N ARG A 195 -14.90 -2.34 -16.13
CA ARG A 195 -15.54 -3.20 -15.15
C ARG A 195 -16.96 -3.52 -15.59
N ASP A 196 -17.23 -4.78 -15.90
CA ASP A 196 -18.60 -5.25 -16.06
C ASP A 196 -19.32 -5.27 -14.68
N ASN A 197 -20.37 -4.45 -14.56
CA ASN A 197 -21.17 -4.33 -13.35
C ASN A 197 -22.22 -5.43 -13.18
N ASP A 198 -22.50 -6.21 -14.23
CA ASP A 198 -23.46 -7.32 -14.19
C ASP A 198 -22.81 -8.63 -13.71
N VAL A 199 -21.47 -8.72 -13.74
CA VAL A 199 -20.73 -9.85 -13.16
C VAL A 199 -20.86 -9.85 -11.63
N ILE A 200 -21.52 -10.88 -11.11
CA ILE A 200 -21.64 -11.10 -9.66
C ILE A 200 -20.26 -11.42 -9.07
N GLY A 201 -19.82 -10.60 -8.12
CA GLY A 201 -18.53 -10.77 -7.46
C GLY A 201 -17.37 -10.12 -8.22
N CYS A 202 -16.25 -10.82 -8.31
CA CYS A 202 -14.99 -10.31 -8.90
C CYS A 202 -14.64 -10.95 -10.26
N GLY A 203 -15.55 -11.75 -10.84
CA GLY A 203 -15.26 -12.58 -12.02
C GLY A 203 -14.40 -13.81 -11.70
N THR A 204 -13.90 -14.48 -12.75
CA THR A 204 -13.00 -15.65 -12.65
C THR A 204 -11.57 -15.26 -12.27
N GLY A 205 -11.22 -13.99 -12.50
CA GLY A 205 -9.86 -13.48 -12.29
C GLY A 205 -8.85 -14.05 -13.28
N ASP A 206 -9.28 -14.69 -14.36
CA ASP A 206 -8.39 -15.28 -15.36
C ASP A 206 -7.97 -14.23 -16.40
N VAL A 207 -6.72 -13.76 -16.30
CA VAL A 207 -6.17 -12.79 -17.26
C VAL A 207 -5.87 -13.42 -18.63
N ALA A 208 -5.97 -14.74 -18.80
CA ALA A 208 -5.81 -15.36 -20.12
C ALA A 208 -7.07 -15.26 -20.99
N GLU A 209 -8.19 -14.79 -20.43
CA GLU A 209 -9.45 -14.53 -21.16
C GLU A 209 -9.56 -13.09 -21.71
N ILE A 210 -8.45 -12.32 -21.65
CA ILE A 210 -8.34 -10.93 -22.17
C ILE A 210 -8.53 -10.78 -23.69
#